data_AF-A0A6I0EK31-F1
#
_entry.id   AF-A0A6I0EK31-F1
#
_cell.length_a   1.000
_cell.length_b   1.000
_cell.length_c   1.000
_cell.angle_alpha   90.00
_cell.angle_beta   90.00
_cell.angle_gamma   90.00
#
_symmetry.space_group_name_H-M   'P 1'
#
loop_
_entity.id
_entity.type
_entity.pdbx_description
1 polymer ?
#
loop_
_entity_poly.entity_id
_entity_poly.type
_entity_poly.pdbx_seq_one_letter_code
_entity_poly.pdbx_strand_id
1 'polypeptide(L)'
;MAAAIVSVGLLSSPGEHGTPTAGGQQPVASTTTSLVQPVAANDSEQAIARLMMSAPEKDRVREELASGRLRLGWVTLSDIQQEDDDWVRLEAAGFRQDLRLLHKAYTIAVPYVPGLPITVTGLVDGGGGDITVAVYVGAAQISLRPLKKGEMLRIPTP
;
A
#
# COMPACT_ATOMS: atom_id res chain seq x y z
N MET A 1 -42.10 47.99 -2.11
CA MET A 1 -41.14 48.92 -2.74
C MET A 1 -41.31 48.85 -4.25
N ALA A 2 -40.56 49.64 -5.03
CA ALA A 2 -40.79 49.86 -6.47
C ALA A 2 -40.46 48.65 -7.37
N ALA A 3 -40.83 48.76 -8.66
CA ALA A 3 -40.66 47.75 -9.70
C ALA A 3 -39.62 48.15 -10.77
N ALA A 4 -39.51 47.36 -11.86
CA ALA A 4 -38.82 47.65 -13.15
C ALA A 4 -37.27 47.53 -13.18
N ILE A 5 -36.53 47.26 -14.28
CA ILE A 5 -36.69 46.66 -15.65
C ILE A 5 -35.24 46.55 -16.28
N VAL A 6 -34.86 45.85 -17.38
CA VAL A 6 -35.46 44.85 -18.31
C VAL A 6 -34.35 44.03 -19.02
N SER A 7 -34.51 42.70 -19.13
CA SER A 7 -34.02 41.77 -20.19
C SER A 7 -32.50 41.77 -20.57
N VAL A 8 -31.92 40.93 -21.46
CA VAL A 8 -32.30 40.36 -22.79
C VAL A 8 -31.60 39.02 -23.09
N GLY A 9 -32.24 38.14 -23.87
CA GLY A 9 -31.69 36.89 -24.46
C GLY A 9 -32.55 35.65 -24.12
N LEU A 10 -33.47 35.16 -24.98
CA LEU A 10 -33.25 34.33 -26.19
C LEU A 10 -32.47 33.04 -25.86
N LEU A 11 -32.95 31.81 -26.10
CA LEU A 11 -33.99 31.29 -27.02
C LEU A 11 -34.54 29.93 -26.51
N SER A 12 -35.61 29.38 -27.12
CA SER A 12 -36.34 28.18 -26.63
C SER A 12 -36.01 26.86 -27.37
N SER A 13 -35.83 25.78 -26.59
CA SER A 13 -36.16 24.38 -26.95
C SER A 13 -35.36 23.74 -28.14
N PRO A 14 -35.66 22.49 -28.57
CA PRO A 14 -35.39 21.25 -27.82
C PRO A 14 -34.68 20.15 -28.65
N GLY A 15 -34.24 19.06 -28.00
CA GLY A 15 -34.13 17.73 -28.63
C GLY A 15 -32.73 17.12 -28.78
N GLU A 16 -32.57 15.93 -28.18
CA GLU A 16 -31.98 14.68 -28.73
C GLU A 16 -30.73 14.67 -29.65
N HIS A 17 -29.78 13.80 -29.28
CA HIS A 17 -28.72 13.17 -30.12
C HIS A 17 -27.60 14.07 -30.71
N GLY A 18 -26.35 13.89 -30.23
CA GLY A 18 -25.15 14.45 -30.87
C GLY A 18 -23.83 14.35 -30.08
N THR A 19 -23.14 13.21 -30.16
CA THR A 19 -21.70 12.95 -29.87
C THR A 19 -20.85 14.01 -29.13
N PRO A 20 -20.35 13.73 -27.91
CA PRO A 20 -19.15 14.38 -27.37
C PRO A 20 -17.88 13.67 -27.88
N THR A 21 -17.13 14.30 -28.79
CA THR A 21 -15.86 13.77 -29.32
C THR A 21 -14.69 14.68 -28.96
N ALA A 22 -13.70 14.10 -28.27
CA ALA A 22 -12.41 14.70 -27.87
C ALA A 22 -12.49 15.92 -26.91
N GLY A 23 -11.51 16.13 -26.03
CA GLY A 23 -10.28 15.37 -25.85
C GLY A 23 -9.53 15.70 -24.57
N GLY A 24 -10.17 15.53 -23.41
CA GLY A 24 -9.47 15.52 -22.12
C GLY A 24 -9.16 14.09 -21.69
N GLN A 25 -7.91 13.64 -21.84
CA GLN A 25 -7.47 12.38 -21.24
C GLN A 25 -7.41 12.56 -19.72
N GLN A 26 -8.52 12.27 -19.04
CA GLN A 26 -8.43 11.87 -17.64
C GLN A 26 -7.45 10.70 -17.58
N PRO A 27 -6.36 10.76 -16.78
CA PRO A 27 -5.60 9.56 -16.51
C PRO A 27 -6.58 8.60 -15.84
N VAL A 28 -6.86 7.47 -16.52
CA VAL A 28 -7.58 6.37 -15.89
C VAL A 28 -6.67 5.87 -14.79
N ALA A 29 -6.95 6.35 -13.57
CA ALA A 29 -6.34 5.83 -12.37
C ALA A 29 -6.77 4.36 -12.29
N SER A 30 -5.92 3.48 -12.80
CA SER A 30 -6.00 2.06 -12.54
C SER A 30 -5.75 1.90 -11.05
N THR A 31 -6.82 1.95 -10.27
CA THR A 31 -6.79 1.78 -8.82
C THR A 31 -6.57 0.31 -8.50
N THR A 32 -5.43 -0.23 -8.92
CA THR A 32 -4.83 -1.41 -8.31
C THR A 32 -4.70 -1.08 -6.82
N THR A 33 -5.58 -1.68 -6.02
CA THR A 33 -5.61 -1.57 -4.55
C THR A 33 -4.29 -2.11 -4.01
N SER A 34 -3.30 -1.23 -4.00
CA SER A 34 -1.91 -1.58 -3.79
C SER A 34 -1.74 -1.82 -2.30
N LEU A 35 -1.37 -3.05 -1.95
CA LEU A 35 -1.22 -3.50 -0.56
C LEU A 35 -0.05 -2.81 0.18
N VAL A 36 0.63 -1.91 -0.52
CA VAL A 36 1.81 -1.16 -0.11
C VAL A 36 1.54 0.30 -0.46
N GLN A 37 1.43 1.16 0.55
CA GLN A 37 1.23 2.61 0.33
C GLN A 37 2.59 3.28 0.12
N PRO A 38 2.86 3.95 -1.02
CA PRO A 38 4.16 4.57 -1.26
C PRO A 38 4.46 5.69 -0.24
N VAL A 39 5.68 5.68 0.30
CA VAL A 39 6.18 6.72 1.22
C VAL A 39 6.53 7.97 0.41
N ALA A 40 6.09 9.14 0.88
CA ALA A 40 6.45 10.42 0.28
C ALA A 40 7.94 10.74 0.50
N ALA A 41 8.60 11.41 -0.45
CA ALA A 41 10.04 11.71 -0.35
C ALA A 41 10.43 12.41 0.97
N ASN A 42 9.58 13.31 1.46
CA ASN A 42 9.78 14.05 2.72
C ASN A 42 9.67 13.18 3.99
N ASP A 43 9.10 11.98 3.88
CA ASP A 43 8.83 11.03 4.97
C ASP A 43 9.80 9.82 4.94
N SER A 44 10.70 9.79 3.95
CA SER A 44 11.65 8.69 3.71
C SER A 44 12.51 8.33 4.92
N GLU A 45 13.10 9.32 5.61
CA GLU A 45 13.91 9.08 6.81
C GLU A 45 13.11 8.51 7.99
N GLN A 46 11.82 8.87 8.12
CA GLN A 46 10.94 8.27 9.12
C GLN A 46 10.66 6.80 8.78
N ALA A 47 10.43 6.48 7.50
CA ALA A 47 10.31 5.11 7.04
C ALA A 47 11.62 4.31 7.26
N ILE A 48 12.80 4.88 6.98
CA ILE A 48 14.09 4.22 7.23
C ILE A 48 14.32 3.97 8.74
N ALA A 49 13.93 4.92 9.60
CA ALA A 49 13.92 4.73 11.04
C ALA A 49 13.00 3.56 11.46
N ARG A 50 11.86 3.37 10.79
CA ARG A 50 10.87 2.30 11.03
C ARG A 50 11.19 0.94 10.43
N LEU A 51 12.22 0.79 9.60
CA LEU A 51 12.68 -0.52 9.10
C LEU A 51 13.13 -1.43 10.25
N MET A 52 12.73 -2.70 10.26
CA MET A 52 13.17 -3.70 11.25
C MET A 52 14.46 -4.40 10.78
N MET A 53 15.51 -3.59 10.60
CA MET A 53 16.75 -3.96 9.91
C MET A 53 17.99 -3.38 10.58
N SER A 54 19.16 -3.95 10.30
CA SER A 54 20.45 -3.51 10.83
C SER A 54 20.82 -2.11 10.32
N ALA A 55 21.59 -1.34 11.10
CA ALA A 55 22.11 -0.03 10.68
C ALA A 55 22.79 -0.01 9.28
N PRO A 56 23.70 -0.95 8.92
CA PRO A 56 24.28 -0.98 7.57
C PRO A 56 23.27 -1.35 6.46
N GLU A 57 22.20 -2.07 6.78
CA GLU A 57 21.14 -2.37 5.80
C GLU A 57 20.28 -1.13 5.55
N LYS A 58 19.94 -0.36 6.60
CA LYS A 58 19.24 0.92 6.50
C LYS A 58 20.03 1.94 5.68
N ASP A 59 21.35 1.95 5.82
CA ASP A 59 22.23 2.82 5.03
C ASP A 59 22.22 2.43 3.55
N ARG A 60 22.32 1.14 3.25
CA ARG A 60 22.22 0.62 1.88
C ARG A 60 20.83 0.87 1.25
N VAL A 61 19.76 0.89 2.05
CA VAL A 61 18.42 1.32 1.60
C VAL A 61 18.38 2.82 1.27
N ARG A 62 19.11 3.69 1.99
CA ARG A 62 19.27 5.12 1.63
C ARG A 62 19.97 5.28 0.28
N GLU A 63 21.09 4.58 0.07
CA GLU A 63 21.84 4.64 -1.20
C GLU A 63 20.98 4.26 -2.40
N GLU A 64 20.25 3.14 -2.31
CA GLU A 64 19.39 2.64 -3.39
C GLU A 64 18.13 3.49 -3.57
N LEU A 65 17.59 4.09 -2.52
CA LEU A 65 16.47 5.06 -2.60
C LEU A 65 16.91 6.37 -3.25
N ALA A 66 18.06 6.92 -2.86
CA ALA A 66 18.64 8.12 -3.46
C ALA A 66 19.03 7.89 -4.93
N SER A 67 19.48 6.68 -5.26
CA SER A 67 19.71 6.21 -6.63
C SER A 67 18.42 5.95 -7.42
N GLY A 68 17.24 6.05 -6.79
CA GLY A 68 15.93 5.80 -7.40
C GLY A 68 15.66 4.34 -7.80
N ARG A 69 16.50 3.39 -7.37
CA ARG A 69 16.44 1.96 -7.72
C ARG A 69 15.35 1.22 -6.95
N LEU A 70 15.04 1.68 -5.73
CA LEU A 70 13.93 1.21 -4.92
C LEU A 70 13.05 2.37 -4.44
N ARG A 71 11.90 2.04 -3.87
CA ARG A 71 11.00 2.92 -3.14
C ARG A 71 10.77 2.37 -1.74
N LEU A 72 10.30 3.21 -0.84
CA LEU A 72 9.83 2.80 0.48
C LEU A 72 8.30 2.75 0.44
N GLY A 73 7.73 1.74 1.09
CA GLY A 73 6.30 1.55 1.24
C GLY A 73 5.91 1.38 2.70
N TRP A 74 4.85 2.06 3.12
CA TRP A 74 4.14 1.77 4.36
C TRP A 74 3.27 0.53 4.14
N VAL A 75 3.43 -0.48 5.00
CA VAL A 75 2.59 -1.67 5.06
C VAL A 75 2.08 -1.81 6.49
N THR A 76 0.77 -1.92 6.66
CA THR A 76 0.13 -2.11 7.97
C THR A 76 -0.33 -3.55 8.11
N LEU A 77 0.10 -4.21 9.19
CA LEU A 77 -0.05 -5.64 9.42
C LEU A 77 -0.65 -5.92 10.80
N SER A 78 -1.41 -7.01 10.91
CA SER A 78 -1.79 -7.63 12.19
C SER A 78 -1.90 -9.15 12.01
N ASP A 79 -1.97 -9.88 13.13
CA ASP A 79 -2.77 -11.11 13.14
C ASP A 79 -4.24 -10.75 13.38
N ILE A 80 -5.16 -11.65 13.02
CA ILE A 80 -6.62 -11.47 13.14
C ILE A 80 -7.33 -12.68 13.76
N GLN A 81 -6.60 -13.72 14.15
CA GLN A 81 -7.13 -14.91 14.81
C GLN A 81 -6.84 -14.83 16.32
N GLN A 82 -5.57 -14.86 16.71
CA GLN A 82 -5.09 -14.66 18.09
C GLN A 82 -3.68 -14.01 18.08
N GLU A 83 -3.07 -13.80 19.25
CA GLU A 83 -1.69 -13.32 19.37
C GLU A 83 -0.88 -14.37 20.14
N ASP A 84 -0.43 -15.41 19.43
CA ASP A 84 0.23 -16.58 20.01
C ASP A 84 1.76 -16.62 19.82
N ASP A 85 2.37 -15.51 19.39
CA ASP A 85 3.83 -15.34 19.10
C ASP A 85 4.27 -15.76 17.69
N ASP A 86 3.45 -15.45 16.69
CA ASP A 86 3.74 -15.70 15.28
C ASP A 86 4.79 -14.78 14.68
N TRP A 87 5.61 -15.32 13.77
CA TRP A 87 6.66 -14.58 13.06
C TRP A 87 6.60 -14.81 11.56
N VAL A 88 6.73 -13.73 10.80
CA VAL A 88 6.87 -13.73 9.34
C VAL A 88 8.16 -13.03 8.91
N ARG A 89 8.72 -13.46 7.77
CA ARG A 89 9.79 -12.76 7.05
C ARG A 89 9.22 -12.02 5.87
N LEU A 90 9.59 -10.76 5.71
CA LEU A 90 9.33 -9.96 4.52
C LEU A 90 10.62 -9.86 3.68
N GLU A 91 10.56 -10.35 2.44
CA GLU A 91 11.67 -10.26 1.48
C GLU A 91 11.27 -9.39 0.28
N ALA A 92 11.99 -8.29 0.06
CA ALA A 92 11.68 -7.31 -0.99
C ALA A 92 12.91 -6.49 -1.37
N ALA A 93 13.05 -6.13 -2.65
CA ALA A 93 14.20 -5.38 -3.19
C ALA A 93 15.60 -5.96 -2.86
N GLY A 94 15.69 -7.25 -2.53
CA GLY A 94 16.94 -7.91 -2.08
C GLY A 94 17.23 -7.77 -0.57
N PHE A 95 16.36 -7.09 0.18
CA PHE A 95 16.41 -6.91 1.63
C PHE A 95 15.46 -7.87 2.34
N ARG A 96 15.73 -8.12 3.64
CA ARG A 96 14.95 -9.03 4.50
C ARG A 96 14.68 -8.39 5.85
N GLN A 97 13.46 -8.48 6.36
CA GLN A 97 13.16 -8.16 7.76
C GLN A 97 12.25 -9.23 8.38
N ASP A 98 12.60 -9.63 9.59
CA ASP A 98 11.86 -10.62 10.39
C ASP A 98 10.98 -9.88 11.38
N LEU A 99 9.72 -10.31 11.48
CA LEU A 99 8.65 -9.50 12.03
C LEU A 99 7.65 -10.37 12.81
N ARG A 100 7.47 -10.03 14.09
CA ARG A 100 6.44 -10.61 14.95
C ARG A 100 5.06 -10.04 14.60
N LEU A 101 4.05 -10.89 14.45
CA LEU A 101 2.66 -10.44 14.33
C LEU A 101 2.06 -10.14 15.71
N LEU A 102 1.10 -9.22 15.72
CA LEU A 102 0.38 -8.77 16.90
C LEU A 102 -1.09 -8.59 16.52
N HIS A 103 -2.02 -8.82 17.45
CA HIS A 103 -3.45 -8.62 17.22
C HIS A 103 -3.78 -7.15 16.94
N LYS A 104 -2.98 -6.24 17.52
CA LYS A 104 -3.06 -4.81 17.22
C LYS A 104 -2.33 -4.50 15.91
N ALA A 105 -3.09 -4.05 14.91
CA ALA A 105 -2.54 -3.53 13.66
C ALA A 105 -1.46 -2.45 13.89
N TYR A 106 -0.32 -2.63 13.24
CA TYR A 106 0.84 -1.73 13.30
C TYR A 106 1.41 -1.49 11.90
N THR A 107 2.01 -0.32 11.69
CA THR A 107 2.60 0.06 10.39
C THR A 107 4.12 -0.02 10.44
N ILE A 108 4.71 -0.69 9.44
CA ILE A 108 6.15 -0.75 9.19
C ILE A 108 6.49 -0.19 7.80
N ALA A 109 7.74 0.19 7.63
CA ALA A 109 8.29 0.45 6.30
C ALA A 109 8.80 -0.85 5.65
N VAL A 110 8.71 -0.94 4.33
CA VAL A 110 9.33 -2.01 3.52
C VAL A 110 10.00 -1.39 2.30
N PRO A 111 11.27 -1.72 1.99
CA PRO A 111 11.89 -1.33 0.72
C PRO A 111 11.36 -2.23 -0.41
N TYR A 112 10.89 -1.66 -1.51
CA TYR A 112 10.35 -2.41 -2.63
C TYR A 112 10.79 -1.82 -3.97
N VAL A 113 10.76 -2.63 -5.03
CA VAL A 113 10.94 -2.16 -6.41
C VAL A 113 9.56 -2.18 -7.07
N PRO A 114 9.08 -1.08 -7.69
CA PRO A 114 7.79 -1.07 -8.36
C PRO A 114 7.64 -2.20 -9.38
N GLY A 115 6.44 -2.80 -9.43
CA GLY A 115 6.14 -4.01 -10.19
C GLY A 115 6.78 -5.33 -9.71
N LEU A 116 7.61 -5.35 -8.65
CA LEU A 116 8.17 -6.59 -8.08
C LEU A 116 7.53 -6.91 -6.71
N PRO A 117 6.86 -8.07 -6.55
CA PRO A 117 6.11 -8.36 -5.34
C PRO A 117 6.99 -8.59 -4.11
N ILE A 118 6.52 -8.08 -2.96
CA ILE A 118 7.05 -8.42 -1.64
C ILE A 118 6.70 -9.88 -1.36
N THR A 119 7.66 -10.67 -0.91
CA THR A 119 7.42 -12.06 -0.50
C THR A 119 7.28 -12.13 1.02
N VAL A 120 6.23 -12.78 1.51
CA VAL A 120 5.95 -12.99 2.94
C VAL A 120 6.11 -14.47 3.23
N THR A 121 6.97 -14.86 4.17
CA THR A 121 7.24 -16.26 4.51
C THR A 121 6.93 -16.52 5.99
N GLY A 122 6.15 -17.54 6.32
CA GLY A 122 5.93 -17.94 7.71
C GLY A 122 7.21 -18.51 8.36
N LEU A 123 7.64 -17.97 9.50
CA LEU A 123 8.85 -18.43 10.22
C LEU A 123 8.52 -19.26 11.46
N VAL A 124 7.54 -18.82 12.24
CA VAL A 124 7.11 -19.42 13.50
C VAL A 124 5.59 -19.30 13.55
N ASP A 125 4.93 -20.44 13.76
CA ASP A 125 3.54 -20.52 14.19
C ASP A 125 3.56 -20.40 15.72
N GLY A 126 2.77 -19.49 16.27
CA GLY A 126 2.75 -19.21 17.70
C GLY A 126 2.15 -20.35 18.52
N GLY A 127 0.94 -20.76 18.13
CA GLY A 127 0.15 -21.78 18.81
C GLY A 127 -1.24 -22.00 18.19
N GLY A 128 -1.36 -21.96 16.86
CA GLY A 128 -2.63 -22.10 16.15
C GLY A 128 -2.64 -23.16 15.03
N GLY A 129 -1.48 -23.48 14.46
CA GLY A 129 -1.31 -24.39 13.32
C GLY A 129 -1.31 -23.71 11.94
N ASP A 130 -1.69 -22.43 11.86
CA ASP A 130 -1.65 -21.55 10.69
C ASP A 130 -1.52 -20.05 11.09
N ILE A 131 -0.45 -19.39 10.64
CA ILE A 131 -0.13 -17.96 10.88
C ILE A 131 -1.13 -17.07 10.11
N THR A 132 -1.89 -16.19 10.76
CA THR A 132 -3.08 -15.53 10.16
C THR A 132 -2.90 -14.03 9.90
N VAL A 133 -2.07 -13.71 8.92
CA VAL A 133 -1.76 -12.32 8.53
C VAL A 133 -2.96 -11.58 7.91
N ALA A 134 -3.17 -10.31 8.29
CA ALA A 134 -3.95 -9.34 7.52
C ALA A 134 -3.11 -8.13 7.11
N VAL A 135 -3.41 -7.56 5.94
CA VAL A 135 -2.81 -6.30 5.43
C VAL A 135 -3.88 -5.21 5.38
N TYR A 136 -3.55 -3.99 5.81
CA TYR A 136 -4.46 -2.84 5.76
C TYR A 136 -4.02 -1.82 4.70
N VAL A 137 -4.99 -1.35 3.90
CA VAL A 137 -4.82 -0.38 2.81
C VAL A 137 -5.76 0.79 3.06
N GLY A 138 -5.26 1.86 3.68
CA GLY A 138 -6.09 2.95 4.18
C GLY A 138 -7.08 2.42 5.23
N ALA A 139 -8.38 2.42 4.91
CA ALA A 139 -9.44 1.88 5.76
C ALA A 139 -9.85 0.43 5.41
N ALA A 140 -9.32 -0.16 4.34
CA ALA A 140 -9.66 -1.54 3.95
C ALA A 140 -8.74 -2.56 4.64
N GLN A 141 -9.32 -3.55 5.31
CA GLN A 141 -8.60 -4.74 5.79
C GLN A 141 -8.69 -5.85 4.73
N ILE A 142 -7.54 -6.46 4.39
CA ILE A 142 -7.42 -7.57 3.46
C ILE A 142 -6.74 -8.71 4.21
N SER A 143 -7.56 -9.61 4.74
CA SER A 143 -7.10 -10.87 5.33
C SER A 143 -6.40 -11.71 4.26
N LEU A 144 -5.20 -12.18 4.55
CA LEU A 144 -4.45 -13.04 3.64
C LEU A 144 -4.91 -14.51 3.80
N ARG A 145 -4.40 -15.40 2.96
CA ARG A 145 -4.47 -16.84 3.29
C ARG A 145 -3.63 -17.08 4.56
N PRO A 146 -4.12 -17.87 5.54
CA PRO A 146 -3.28 -18.36 6.62
C PRO A 146 -2.05 -19.12 6.07
N LEU A 147 -0.89 -18.94 6.69
CA LEU A 147 0.39 -19.46 6.21
C LEU A 147 0.95 -20.50 7.18
N LYS A 148 1.34 -21.66 6.67
CA LYS A 148 2.16 -22.60 7.45
C LYS A 148 3.60 -22.12 7.53
N LYS A 149 4.33 -22.59 8.55
CA LYS A 149 5.78 -22.38 8.67
C LYS A 149 6.49 -22.86 7.40
N GLY A 150 7.16 -21.95 6.70
CA GLY A 150 7.80 -22.17 5.40
C GLY A 150 6.93 -21.90 4.17
N GLU A 151 5.61 -21.68 4.31
CA GLU A 151 4.76 -21.25 3.18
C GLU A 151 5.05 -19.79 2.82
N MET A 152 4.99 -19.49 1.52
CA MET A 152 5.32 -18.19 0.94
C MET A 152 4.11 -17.59 0.23
N LEU A 153 3.79 -16.35 0.59
CA LEU A 153 2.79 -15.51 -0.08
C LEU A 153 3.49 -14.36 -0.82
N ARG A 154 2.84 -13.80 -1.85
CA ARG A 154 3.39 -12.70 -2.65
C ARG A 154 2.40 -11.54 -2.68
N ILE A 155 2.82 -10.42 -2.09
CA ILE A 155 2.08 -9.16 -2.02
C ILE A 155 2.47 -8.31 -3.25
N PRO A 156 1.53 -7.96 -4.15
CA PRO A 156 1.83 -7.07 -5.27
C PRO A 156 2.10 -5.64 -4.78
N THR A 157 3.10 -5.00 -5.39
CA THR A 157 3.41 -3.58 -5.21
C THR A 157 2.70 -2.75 -6.28
N PRO A 158 2.61 -1.42 -6.12
CA PRO A 158 2.46 -0.52 -7.26
C PRO A 158 3.70 -0.55 -8.18
#